data_AF-A0A6G1HWK8-F1
#
_entry.id   AF-A0A6G1HWK8-F1
#
_cell.length_a   1.000
_cell.length_b   1.000
_cell.length_c   1.000
_cell.angle_alpha   90.00
_cell.angle_beta   90.00
_cell.angle_gamma   90.00
#
_symmetry.space_group_name_H-M   'P 1'
#
loop_
_entity.id
_entity.type
_entity.pdbx_description
1 polymer ?
#
loop_
_entity_poly.entity_id
_entity_poly.type
_entity_poly.pdbx_seq_one_letter_code
_entity_poly.pdbx_strand_id
1 'polypeptide(L)'
;MSLTLKIGSLAVRTLAKPIGNYIKRNAREHERFRKICVSFAQSLHRIDMRLRLGLLQDSATIDRQIARELAEAEARRLKAAAPTVKTEAEMKATEAALLKEKKGIEEHVKAATKKPRIRPLSEAKAIESGANFISETFLFMVAGSIIVFESVRSRRKESNRQGDVNERLEELEKERQDTKAKIQQLE
;
A
#
# COMPACT_ATOMS: atom_id res chain seq x y z
N MET A 1 5.71 34.04 1.76
CA MET A 1 6.19 32.65 1.93
C MET A 1 6.55 32.44 3.39
N SER A 2 5.84 31.52 4.05
CA SER A 2 5.93 31.29 5.50
C SER A 2 7.37 31.02 5.96
N LEU A 3 7.84 31.78 6.95
CA LEU A 3 9.18 31.66 7.56
C LEU A 3 9.43 30.23 8.07
N THR A 4 8.36 29.57 8.56
CA THR A 4 8.39 28.19 9.04
C THR A 4 8.74 27.18 7.94
N LEU A 5 8.22 27.37 6.72
CA LEU A 5 8.55 26.51 5.57
C LEU A 5 10.01 26.69 5.11
N LYS A 6 10.54 27.91 5.21
CA LYS A 6 11.95 28.20 4.88
C LYS A 6 12.92 27.59 5.88
N ILE A 7 12.66 27.74 7.18
CA ILE A 7 13.51 27.14 8.22
C ILE A 7 13.39 25.61 8.21
N GLY A 8 12.18 25.07 8.01
CA GLY A 8 11.96 23.63 7.88
C GLY A 8 12.71 23.03 6.68
N SER A 9 12.59 23.61 5.49
CA SER A 9 13.32 23.13 4.30
C SER A 9 14.83 23.24 4.44
N LEU A 10 15.33 24.29 5.10
CA LEU A 10 16.76 24.45 5.36
C LEU A 10 17.28 23.39 6.33
N ALA A 11 16.55 23.10 7.41
CA ALA A 11 16.87 22.07 8.40
C ALA A 11 16.90 20.67 7.78
N VAL A 12 15.90 20.32 6.96
CA VAL A 12 15.88 19.05 6.21
C VAL A 12 17.10 18.94 5.31
N ARG A 13 17.44 20.01 4.58
CA ARG A 13 18.62 20.03 3.69
C ARG A 13 19.95 19.96 4.44
N THR A 14 20.03 20.57 5.63
CA THR A 14 21.25 20.57 6.44
C THR A 14 21.46 19.28 7.22
N LEU A 15 20.41 18.54 7.57
CA LEU A 15 20.55 17.25 8.25
C LEU A 15 20.68 16.08 7.28
N ALA A 16 19.97 16.10 6.15
CA ALA A 16 19.99 15.00 5.19
C ALA A 16 21.38 14.76 4.54
N LYS A 17 22.08 15.84 4.19
CA LYS A 17 23.42 15.74 3.56
C LYS A 17 24.51 15.15 4.47
N PRO A 18 24.73 15.63 5.70
CA PRO A 18 25.76 15.07 6.57
C PRO A 18 25.41 13.66 7.03
N ILE A 19 24.13 13.36 7.29
CA ILE A 19 23.70 12.01 7.69
C ILE A 19 23.95 11.02 6.53
N GLY A 20 23.58 11.38 5.30
CA GLY A 20 23.84 10.55 4.13
C GLY A 20 25.33 10.28 3.91
N ASN A 21 26.18 11.30 4.04
CA ASN A 21 27.63 11.14 3.91
C ASN A 21 28.24 10.30 5.06
N TYR A 22 27.74 10.47 6.28
CA TYR A 22 28.18 9.70 7.45
C TYR A 22 27.84 8.20 7.31
N ILE A 23 26.64 7.89 6.84
CA ILE A 23 26.20 6.51 6.60
C ILE A 23 26.98 5.87 5.45
N LYS A 24 27.26 6.62 4.37
CA LYS A 24 28.11 6.14 3.27
C LYS A 24 29.54 5.81 3.72
N ARG A 25 30.11 6.60 4.64
CA ARG A 25 31.43 6.34 5.23
C ARG A 25 31.41 5.09 6.12
N ASN A 26 30.44 4.97 7.02
CA ASN A 26 30.26 3.81 7.88
C ASN A 26 29.98 2.51 7.11
N ALA A 27 29.30 2.58 5.96
CA ALA A 27 29.09 1.41 5.08
C ALA A 27 30.36 0.89 4.41
N ARG A 28 31.42 1.72 4.35
CA ARG A 28 32.75 1.27 3.90
C ARG A 28 33.57 0.73 5.07
N GLU A 29 33.41 1.30 6.26
CA GLU A 29 34.15 0.93 7.47
C GLU A 29 33.62 -0.36 8.13
N HIS A 30 32.31 -0.64 8.03
CA HIS A 30 31.69 -1.79 8.68
C HIS A 30 31.04 -2.77 7.70
N GLU A 31 31.62 -3.97 7.59
CA GLU A 31 31.14 -5.02 6.69
C GLU A 31 29.75 -5.55 7.06
N ARG A 32 29.41 -5.61 8.35
CA ARG A 32 28.06 -5.98 8.81
C ARG A 32 27.01 -4.98 8.33
N PHE A 33 27.31 -3.70 8.47
CA PHE A 33 26.42 -2.63 8.03
C PHE A 33 26.29 -2.63 6.50
N ARG A 34 27.39 -2.86 5.77
CA ARG A 34 27.38 -3.07 4.32
C ARG A 34 26.42 -4.19 3.90
N LYS A 35 26.49 -5.36 4.56
CA LYS A 35 25.60 -6.50 4.28
C LYS A 35 24.13 -6.17 4.55
N ILE A 36 23.84 -5.43 5.61
CA ILE A 36 22.48 -4.95 5.90
C ILE A 36 21.99 -4.03 4.77
N CYS A 37 22.75 -2.98 4.42
CA CYS A 37 22.41 -2.07 3.33
C CYS A 37 22.18 -2.80 2.01
N VAL A 38 23.08 -3.72 1.64
CA VAL A 38 22.98 -4.49 0.40
C VAL A 38 21.77 -5.41 0.43
N SER A 39 21.57 -6.19 1.50
CA SER A 39 20.43 -7.11 1.61
C SER A 39 19.10 -6.38 1.49
N PHE A 40 19.00 -5.20 2.12
CA PHE A 40 17.80 -4.39 2.13
C PHE A 40 17.55 -3.74 0.76
N ALA A 41 18.58 -3.14 0.14
CA ALA A 41 18.47 -2.58 -1.20
C ALA A 41 18.08 -3.65 -2.24
N GLN A 42 18.60 -4.86 -2.12
CA GLN A 42 18.22 -5.99 -2.98
C GLN A 42 16.79 -6.49 -2.71
N SER A 43 16.32 -6.40 -1.46
CA SER A 43 14.93 -6.74 -1.11
C SER A 43 13.97 -5.72 -1.72
N LEU A 44 14.20 -4.42 -1.48
CA LEU A 44 13.41 -3.35 -2.07
C LEU A 44 13.42 -3.40 -3.60
N HIS A 45 14.58 -3.62 -4.22
CA HIS A 45 14.67 -3.73 -5.67
C HIS A 45 13.86 -4.92 -6.20
N ARG A 46 13.89 -6.06 -5.49
CA ARG A 46 13.06 -7.22 -5.84
C ARG A 46 11.58 -6.93 -5.69
N ILE A 47 11.16 -6.21 -4.65
CA ILE A 47 9.77 -5.82 -4.43
C ILE A 47 9.32 -4.84 -5.51
N ASP A 48 10.06 -3.75 -5.75
CA ASP A 48 9.75 -2.74 -6.77
C ASP A 48 9.65 -3.38 -8.17
N MET A 49 10.63 -4.20 -8.57
CA MET A 49 10.57 -4.90 -9.85
C MET A 49 9.43 -5.90 -9.92
N ARG A 50 9.14 -6.63 -8.84
CA ARG A 50 8.01 -7.57 -8.80
C ARG A 50 6.67 -6.86 -8.90
N LEU A 51 6.52 -5.71 -8.26
CA LEU A 51 5.32 -4.89 -8.38
C LEU A 51 5.19 -4.30 -9.79
N ARG A 52 6.26 -3.76 -10.37
CA ARG A 52 6.23 -3.23 -11.74
C ARG A 52 5.89 -4.30 -12.77
N LEU A 53 6.56 -5.45 -12.69
CA LEU A 53 6.37 -6.54 -13.65
C LEU A 53 5.03 -7.26 -13.43
N GLY A 54 4.66 -7.49 -12.17
CA GLY A 54 3.41 -8.17 -11.83
C GLY A 54 2.15 -7.32 -12.02
N LEU A 55 2.22 -6.01 -11.79
CA LEU A 55 1.03 -5.14 -11.82
C LEU A 55 0.76 -4.52 -13.20
N LEU A 56 1.81 -4.18 -13.96
CA LEU A 56 1.66 -3.49 -15.25
C LEU A 56 1.83 -4.38 -16.48
N GLN A 57 2.65 -5.43 -16.39
CA GLN A 57 3.05 -6.19 -17.56
C GLN A 57 2.41 -7.58 -17.64
N ASP A 58 2.34 -8.32 -16.53
CA ASP A 58 1.76 -9.67 -16.52
C ASP A 58 0.24 -9.66 -16.76
N SER A 59 -0.56 -8.79 -16.12
CA SER A 59 -2.02 -8.76 -16.29
C SER A 59 -2.46 -8.46 -17.73
N ALA A 60 -2.00 -7.35 -18.29
CA ALA A 60 -2.37 -6.93 -19.64
C ALA A 60 -1.87 -7.89 -20.73
N THR A 61 -0.74 -8.58 -20.51
CA THR A 61 -0.22 -9.56 -21.46
C THR A 61 -0.98 -10.89 -21.35
N ILE A 62 -1.31 -11.33 -20.14
CA ILE A 62 -2.17 -12.50 -19.87
C ILE A 62 -3.54 -12.30 -20.50
N ASP A 63 -4.18 -11.15 -20.30
CA ASP A 63 -5.52 -10.86 -20.83
C ASP A 63 -5.54 -10.86 -22.36
N ARG A 64 -4.49 -10.32 -22.99
CA ARG A 64 -4.33 -10.34 -24.45
C ARG A 64 -4.09 -11.75 -24.99
N GLN A 65 -3.34 -12.58 -24.27
CA GLN A 65 -3.13 -13.99 -24.64
C GLN A 65 -4.43 -14.80 -24.52
N ILE A 66 -5.16 -14.63 -23.42
CA ILE A 66 -6.48 -15.25 -23.22
C ILE A 66 -7.44 -14.83 -24.33
N ALA A 67 -7.55 -13.54 -24.64
CA ALA A 67 -8.45 -13.04 -25.68
C ALA A 67 -8.12 -13.61 -27.07
N ARG A 68 -6.84 -13.80 -27.41
CA ARG A 68 -6.41 -14.40 -28.68
C ARG A 68 -6.75 -15.88 -28.76
N GLU A 69 -6.40 -16.65 -27.73
CA GLU A 69 -6.71 -18.09 -27.64
C GLU A 69 -8.23 -18.34 -27.70
N LEU A 70 -9.02 -17.50 -27.03
CA LEU A 70 -10.48 -17.54 -27.08
C LEU A 70 -11.02 -17.23 -28.48
N ALA A 71 -10.51 -16.19 -29.15
CA ALA A 71 -10.91 -15.83 -30.51
C ALA A 71 -10.53 -16.89 -31.53
N GLU A 72 -9.37 -17.53 -31.38
CA GLU A 72 -8.94 -18.64 -32.22
C GLU A 72 -9.79 -19.90 -32.00
N ALA A 73 -10.13 -20.22 -30.75
CA ALA A 73 -11.03 -21.33 -30.42
C ALA A 73 -12.43 -21.11 -31.02
N GLU A 74 -12.96 -19.89 -30.94
CA GLU A 74 -14.23 -19.51 -31.56
C GLU A 74 -14.16 -19.58 -33.09
N ALA A 75 -13.08 -19.10 -33.70
CA ALA A 75 -12.87 -19.19 -35.16
C ALA A 75 -12.73 -20.64 -35.65
N ARG A 76 -12.08 -21.52 -34.88
CA ARG A 76 -12.02 -22.97 -35.17
C ARG A 76 -13.40 -23.61 -35.08
N ARG A 77 -14.23 -23.18 -34.13
CA ARG A 77 -15.62 -23.66 -34.00
C ARG A 77 -16.53 -23.14 -35.12
N LEU A 78 -16.42 -21.88 -35.52
CA LEU A 78 -17.17 -21.32 -36.65
C LEU A 78 -16.86 -22.08 -37.96
N LYS A 79 -15.59 -22.49 -38.16
CA LYS A 79 -15.19 -23.32 -39.30
C LYS A 79 -15.67 -24.77 -39.21
N ALA A 80 -15.87 -25.30 -38.00
CA ALA A 80 -16.33 -26.67 -37.77
C ALA A 80 -17.86 -26.80 -37.64
N ALA A 81 -18.59 -25.68 -37.50
CA ALA A 81 -20.04 -25.69 -37.36
C ALA A 81 -20.73 -25.88 -38.72
N ALA A 82 -21.39 -27.02 -38.92
CA ALA A 82 -22.29 -27.24 -40.04
C ALA A 82 -23.59 -26.42 -39.88
N PRO A 83 -24.17 -25.85 -40.96
CA PRO A 83 -25.30 -24.94 -40.89
C PRO A 83 -26.60 -25.70 -40.61
N THR A 84 -26.97 -25.85 -39.34
CA THR A 84 -28.23 -26.48 -38.90
C THR A 84 -28.82 -25.73 -37.71
N VAL A 85 -30.16 -25.64 -37.66
CA VAL A 85 -30.92 -24.93 -36.62
C VAL A 85 -30.87 -25.75 -35.32
N LYS A 86 -30.24 -25.20 -34.27
CA LYS A 86 -30.07 -25.89 -32.98
C LYS A 86 -31.24 -25.64 -32.04
N THR A 87 -31.57 -26.65 -31.22
CA THR A 87 -32.61 -26.56 -30.18
C THR A 87 -32.09 -25.91 -28.88
N GLU A 88 -32.98 -25.36 -28.05
CA GLU A 88 -32.62 -24.62 -26.81
C GLU A 88 -31.77 -25.42 -25.81
N ALA A 89 -31.99 -26.74 -25.74
CA ALA A 89 -31.21 -27.63 -24.88
C ALA A 89 -29.76 -27.79 -25.36
N GLU A 90 -29.55 -27.79 -26.67
CA GLU A 90 -28.22 -27.86 -27.28
C GLU A 90 -27.47 -26.54 -27.13
N MET A 91 -28.17 -25.39 -27.19
CA MET A 91 -27.57 -24.08 -26.90
C MET A 91 -27.00 -24.02 -25.48
N LYS A 92 -27.78 -24.43 -24.46
CA LYS A 92 -27.30 -24.45 -23.06
C LYS A 92 -26.13 -25.42 -22.84
N ALA A 93 -26.14 -26.58 -23.51
CA ALA A 93 -25.03 -27.53 -23.45
C ALA A 93 -23.76 -26.96 -24.12
N THR A 94 -23.89 -26.25 -25.24
CA THR A 94 -22.76 -25.58 -25.91
C THR A 94 -22.22 -24.40 -25.12
N GLU A 95 -23.07 -23.63 -24.45
CA GLU A 95 -22.66 -22.53 -23.56
C GLU A 95 -21.90 -23.04 -22.33
N ALA A 96 -22.38 -24.13 -21.72
CA ALA A 96 -21.69 -24.77 -20.59
C ALA A 96 -20.33 -25.37 -21.00
N ALA A 97 -20.24 -25.95 -22.20
CA ALA A 97 -18.97 -26.43 -22.75
C ALA A 97 -18.01 -25.28 -23.08
N LEU A 98 -18.51 -24.16 -23.61
CA LEU A 98 -17.75 -22.93 -23.83
C LEU A 98 -17.18 -22.41 -22.51
N LEU A 99 -18.00 -22.25 -21.47
CA LEU A 99 -17.52 -21.78 -20.16
C LEU A 99 -16.42 -22.67 -19.57
N LYS A 100 -16.50 -23.99 -19.75
CA LYS A 100 -15.43 -24.93 -19.34
C LYS A 100 -14.16 -24.75 -20.17
N GLU A 101 -14.29 -24.60 -21.48
CA GLU A 101 -13.16 -24.37 -22.40
C GLU A 101 -12.48 -23.02 -22.11
N LYS A 102 -13.26 -21.95 -21.88
CA LYS A 102 -12.76 -20.63 -21.49
C LYS A 102 -11.97 -20.70 -20.17
N LYS A 103 -12.52 -21.34 -19.15
CA LYS A 103 -11.84 -21.53 -17.85
C LYS A 103 -10.56 -22.35 -17.98
N GLY A 104 -10.57 -23.40 -18.80
CA GLY A 104 -9.36 -24.19 -19.08
C GLY A 104 -8.27 -23.35 -19.74
N ILE A 105 -8.62 -22.55 -20.76
CA ILE A 105 -7.68 -21.66 -21.44
C ILE A 105 -7.12 -20.60 -20.47
N GLU A 106 -7.97 -20.01 -19.62
CA GLU A 106 -7.52 -19.06 -18.59
C GLU A 106 -6.54 -19.68 -17.59
N GLU A 107 -6.79 -20.91 -17.12
CA GLU A 107 -5.90 -21.63 -16.20
C GLU A 107 -4.57 -22.00 -16.88
N HIS A 108 -4.61 -22.46 -18.12
CA HIS A 108 -3.41 -22.81 -18.89
C HIS A 108 -2.52 -21.58 -19.16
N VAL A 109 -3.11 -20.45 -19.54
CA VAL A 109 -2.35 -19.21 -19.80
C VAL A 109 -1.78 -18.64 -18.50
N LYS A 110 -2.54 -18.66 -17.40
CA LYS A 110 -2.06 -18.24 -16.07
C LYS A 110 -0.97 -19.17 -15.50
N ALA A 111 -1.01 -20.46 -15.84
CA ALA A 111 0.02 -21.42 -15.43
C ALA A 111 1.30 -21.31 -16.29
N ALA A 112 1.17 -20.90 -17.56
CA ALA A 112 2.30 -20.77 -18.49
C ALA A 112 3.14 -19.50 -18.29
N THR A 113 2.64 -18.48 -17.60
CA THR A 113 3.40 -17.25 -17.32
C THR A 113 4.53 -17.48 -16.32
N LYS A 114 5.77 -17.40 -16.80
CA LYS A 114 6.98 -17.59 -16.00
C LYS A 114 7.34 -16.30 -15.24
N LYS A 115 7.63 -16.45 -13.94
CA LYS A 115 8.10 -15.34 -13.09
C LYS A 115 9.38 -14.72 -13.67
N PRO A 116 9.42 -13.39 -13.88
CA PRO A 116 10.60 -12.74 -14.43
C PRO A 116 11.80 -12.81 -13.48
N ARG A 117 12.97 -13.18 -14.02
CA ARG A 117 14.24 -13.27 -13.27
C ARG A 117 14.87 -11.89 -13.12
N ILE A 118 14.73 -11.30 -11.95
CA ILE A 118 15.27 -9.97 -11.61
C ILE A 118 16.78 -10.08 -11.37
N ARG A 119 17.58 -9.26 -12.07
CA ARG A 119 19.04 -9.19 -11.85
C ARG A 119 19.34 -8.39 -10.57
N PRO A 120 20.29 -8.83 -9.73
CA PRO A 120 20.64 -8.07 -8.54
C PRO A 120 21.30 -6.73 -8.91
N LEU A 121 21.08 -5.72 -8.06
CA LEU A 121 21.71 -4.41 -8.20
C LEU A 121 23.24 -4.52 -7.98
N SER A 122 24.02 -3.63 -8.61
CA SER A 122 25.45 -3.55 -8.34
C SER A 122 25.70 -3.16 -6.88
N GLU A 123 26.80 -3.64 -6.31
CA GLU A 123 27.09 -3.45 -4.89
C GLU A 123 27.18 -1.97 -4.50
N ALA A 124 27.83 -1.14 -5.33
CA ALA A 124 27.93 0.30 -5.11
C ALA A 124 26.56 0.98 -5.05
N LYS A 125 25.64 0.63 -5.97
CA LYS A 125 24.30 1.21 -6.01
C LYS A 125 23.43 0.69 -4.87
N ALA A 126 23.61 -0.58 -4.48
CA ALA A 126 22.93 -1.16 -3.33
C ALA A 126 23.34 -0.47 -2.02
N ILE A 127 24.63 -0.15 -1.85
CA ILE A 127 25.13 0.59 -0.69
C ILE A 127 24.54 2.01 -0.65
N GLU A 128 24.55 2.72 -1.78
CA GLU A 128 24.02 4.08 -1.85
C GLU A 128 22.51 4.14 -1.56
N SER A 129 21.74 3.26 -2.20
CA SER A 129 20.29 3.18 -1.99
C SER A 129 19.96 2.74 -0.56
N GLY A 130 20.70 1.78 -0.01
CA GLY A 130 20.52 1.31 1.37
C GLY A 130 20.83 2.41 2.38
N ALA A 131 21.91 3.17 2.16
CA ALA A 131 22.31 4.28 3.03
C ALA A 131 21.26 5.39 3.07
N ASN A 132 20.77 5.82 1.91
CA ASN A 132 19.73 6.86 1.83
C ASN A 132 18.46 6.40 2.54
N PHE A 133 18.02 5.16 2.31
CA PHE A 133 16.82 4.62 2.94
C PHE A 133 16.93 4.53 4.47
N ILE A 134 18.08 4.07 5.01
CA ILE A 134 18.29 4.00 6.46
C ILE A 134 18.24 5.40 7.07
N SER A 135 18.84 6.40 6.41
CA SER A 135 18.81 7.79 6.87
C SER A 135 17.39 8.35 6.93
N GLU A 136 16.60 8.07 5.89
CA GLU A 136 15.24 8.53 5.76
C GLU A 136 14.31 7.84 6.76
N THR A 137 14.44 6.51 6.92
CA THR A 137 13.70 5.74 7.91
C THR A 137 14.01 6.22 9.33
N PHE A 138 15.28 6.51 9.63
CA PHE A 138 15.66 7.05 10.93
C PHE A 138 15.00 8.41 11.19
N LEU A 139 15.03 9.32 10.21
CA LEU A 139 14.37 10.62 10.32
C LEU A 139 12.85 10.51 10.51
N PHE A 140 12.18 9.66 9.73
CA PHE A 140 10.75 9.41 9.88
C PHE A 140 10.41 8.73 11.19
N MET A 141 11.24 7.80 11.66
CA MET A 141 11.02 7.15 12.95
C MET A 141 11.12 8.18 14.08
N VAL A 142 12.15 9.03 14.09
CA VAL A 142 12.32 10.07 15.11
C VAL A 142 11.18 11.09 15.05
N ALA A 143 10.87 11.62 13.87
CA ALA A 143 9.79 12.58 13.69
C ALA A 143 8.42 11.97 14.05
N GLY A 144 8.12 10.77 13.54
CA GLY A 144 6.90 10.03 13.83
C GLY A 144 6.76 9.68 15.31
N SER A 145 7.86 9.30 15.97
CA SER A 145 7.87 9.03 17.42
C SER A 145 7.52 10.27 18.22
N ILE A 146 8.08 11.43 17.87
CA ILE A 146 7.77 12.71 18.52
C ILE A 146 6.28 13.06 18.32
N ILE A 147 5.77 12.94 17.09
CA ILE A 147 4.37 13.25 16.77
C ILE A 147 3.43 12.31 17.53
N VAL A 148 3.71 11.00 17.54
CA VAL A 148 2.89 10.02 18.26
C VAL A 148 2.95 10.27 19.76
N PHE A 149 4.14 10.53 20.30
CA PHE A 149 4.32 10.84 21.72
C PHE A 149 3.55 12.08 22.14
N GLU A 150 3.64 13.16 21.37
CA GLU A 150 2.87 14.38 21.60
C GLU A 150 1.37 14.12 21.45
N SER A 151 0.95 13.38 20.42
CA SER A 151 -0.47 13.04 20.22
C SER A 151 -1.04 12.25 21.39
N VAL A 152 -0.32 11.24 21.90
CA VAL A 152 -0.74 10.46 23.07
C VAL A 152 -0.78 11.34 24.32
N ARG A 153 0.25 12.16 24.54
CA ARG A 153 0.31 13.09 25.68
C ARG A 153 -0.82 14.13 25.63
N SER A 154 -1.10 14.68 24.46
CA SER A 154 -2.14 15.69 24.22
C SER A 154 -3.54 15.09 24.41
N ARG A 155 -3.80 13.91 23.84
CA ARG A 155 -5.05 13.16 24.02
C ARG A 155 -5.36 12.89 25.51
N ARG A 156 -4.35 12.55 26.31
CA ARG A 156 -4.52 12.37 27.76
C ARG A 156 -4.98 13.66 28.46
N LYS A 157 -4.43 14.82 28.10
CA LYS A 157 -4.87 16.10 28.66
C LYS A 157 -6.28 16.47 28.23
N GLU A 158 -6.60 16.25 26.95
CA GLU A 158 -7.92 16.54 26.41
C GLU A 158 -9.00 15.64 27.06
N SER A 159 -8.70 14.35 27.28
CA SER A 159 -9.61 13.43 27.98
C SER A 159 -9.92 13.89 29.41
N ASN A 160 -8.92 14.38 30.17
CA ASN A 160 -9.16 14.90 31.52
C ASN A 160 -10.01 16.18 31.49
N ARG A 161 -9.81 17.02 30.47
CA ARG A 161 -10.56 18.26 30.28
C ARG A 161 -12.00 18.00 29.85
N GLN A 162 -12.24 16.99 29.01
CA GLN A 162 -13.59 16.50 28.69
C GLN A 162 -14.29 15.92 29.92
N GLY A 163 -13.56 15.23 30.80
CA GLY A 163 -14.09 14.75 32.08
C GLY A 163 -14.62 15.88 32.96
N ASP A 164 -13.81 16.90 33.23
CA ASP A 164 -14.21 18.07 34.03
C ASP A 164 -15.39 18.85 33.41
N VAL A 165 -15.41 18.97 32.07
CA VAL A 165 -16.53 19.65 31.37
C VAL A 165 -17.82 18.84 31.50
N ASN A 166 -17.77 17.50 31.35
CA ASN A 166 -18.96 16.66 31.50
C ASN A 166 -19.51 16.70 32.93
N GLU A 167 -18.63 16.67 33.94
CA GLU A 167 -19.03 16.76 35.35
C GLU A 167 -19.80 18.07 35.64
N ARG A 168 -19.28 19.20 35.14
CA ARG A 168 -19.97 20.51 35.24
C ARG A 168 -21.29 20.56 34.49
N LEU A 169 -21.39 19.88 33.33
CA LEU A 169 -22.64 19.81 32.58
C LEU A 169 -23.70 19.03 33.37
N GLU A 170 -23.34 17.89 33.97
CA GLU A 170 -24.25 17.10 34.81
C GLU A 170 -24.72 17.88 36.05
N GLU A 171 -23.82 18.65 36.69
CA GLU A 171 -24.17 19.50 37.83
C GLU A 171 -25.17 20.60 37.45
N LEU A 172 -24.89 21.33 36.36
CA LEU A 172 -25.77 22.39 35.87
C LEU A 172 -27.15 21.85 35.41
N GLU A 173 -27.19 20.67 34.81
CA GLU A 173 -28.45 20.01 34.44
C GLU A 173 -29.29 19.64 35.67
N LYS A 174 -28.66 19.14 36.73
CA LYS A 174 -29.32 18.89 38.03
C LYS A 174 -29.88 20.17 38.64
N GLU A 175 -29.08 21.22 38.74
CA GLU A 175 -29.55 22.52 39.26
C GLU A 175 -30.73 23.06 38.44
N ARG A 176 -30.68 22.91 37.11
CA ARG A 176 -31.77 23.27 36.21
C ARG A 176 -33.04 22.47 36.50
N GLN A 177 -32.93 21.16 36.69
CA GLN A 177 -34.07 20.29 37.02
C GLN A 177 -34.67 20.63 38.38
N ASP A 178 -33.85 20.77 39.41
CA ASP A 178 -34.28 21.13 40.77
C ASP A 178 -34.97 22.49 40.79
N THR A 179 -34.42 23.48 40.09
CA THR A 179 -35.04 24.80 39.97
C THR A 179 -36.38 24.72 39.27
N LYS A 180 -36.49 23.92 38.20
CA LYS A 180 -37.75 23.71 37.48
C LYS A 180 -38.79 23.02 38.36
N ALA A 181 -38.39 22.03 39.15
CA ALA A 181 -39.27 21.34 40.10
C ALA A 181 -39.77 22.29 41.20
N LYS A 182 -38.90 23.16 41.73
CA LYS A 182 -39.30 24.19 42.72
C LYS A 182 -40.30 25.19 42.15
N ILE A 183 -40.13 25.61 40.89
CA ILE A 183 -41.09 26.50 40.22
C ILE A 183 -42.45 25.80 40.08
N GLN A 184 -42.47 24.52 39.66
CA GLN A 184 -43.71 23.73 39.56
C GLN A 184 -44.40 23.47 40.91
N GLN A 185 -43.69 23.56 42.03
CA GLN A 185 -44.28 23.43 43.37
C GLN A 185 -44.89 24.74 43.89
N LEU A 186 -44.51 25.89 43.31
CA LEU A 186 -45.00 27.21 43.70
C LEU A 186 -46.19 27.69 42.86
N GLU A 187 -46.39 27.11 41.66
CA GLU A 187 -47.62 27.20 40.87
C GLU A 187 -48.69 26.22 41.37
#